data_AF-A0A7T4PBC0-F1
#
_entry.id   AF-A0A7T4PBC0-F1
#
_cell.length_a   1.000
_cell.length_b   1.000
_cell.length_c   1.000
_cell.angle_alpha   90.00
_cell.angle_beta   90.00
_cell.angle_gamma   90.00
#
_symmetry.space_group_name_H-M   'P 1'
#
loop_
_entity.id
_entity.type
_entity.pdbx_description
1 polymer ?
#
loop_
_entity_poly.entity_id
_entity_poly.type
_entity_poly.pdbx_seq_one_letter_code
_entity_poly.pdbx_strand_id
1 'polypeptide(L)'
;MSDTAVGEVRQRIRELLVEVFGGPSFVGKVPDTVSLREAGVPSTALVALLVAMEDAFGFEWDDDVRPEVLRSIDSLAGHVVALRG
;
A
#
# COMPACT_ATOMS: atom_id res chain seq x y z
N MET A 1 -9.47 15.09 11.15
CA MET A 1 -8.44 15.32 10.12
C MET A 1 -7.75 14.02 9.71
N SER A 2 -7.63 13.03 10.59
CA SER A 2 -6.95 11.75 10.29
C SER A 2 -7.62 10.87 9.23
N ASP A 3 -8.95 10.81 9.18
CA ASP A 3 -9.65 9.93 8.21
C ASP A 3 -9.47 10.37 6.75
N THR A 4 -9.42 11.68 6.48
CA THR A 4 -9.22 12.21 5.13
C THR A 4 -7.79 11.91 4.64
N ALA A 5 -6.78 12.12 5.49
CA ALA A 5 -5.39 11.84 5.17
C ALA A 5 -5.15 10.34 4.89
N VAL A 6 -5.75 9.46 5.71
CA VAL A 6 -5.69 8.02 5.47
C VAL A 6 -6.37 7.66 4.15
N GLY A 7 -7.53 8.24 3.85
CA GLY A 7 -8.25 8.02 2.58
C GLY A 7 -7.44 8.41 1.34
N GLU A 8 -6.77 9.56 1.37
CA GLU A 8 -5.89 10.04 0.28
C GLU A 8 -4.70 9.09 0.06
N VAL A 9 -4.07 8.64 1.15
CA VAL A 9 -2.95 7.70 1.08
C VAL A 9 -3.40 6.35 0.52
N ARG A 10 -4.56 5.82 0.94
CA ARG A 10 -5.11 4.56 0.36
C ARG A 10 -5.35 4.70 -1.13
N GLN A 11 -5.92 5.82 -1.56
CA GLN A 11 -6.17 6.09 -2.97
C GLN A 11 -4.84 6.12 -3.74
N ARG A 12 -3.81 6.76 -3.21
CA ARG A 12 -2.49 6.77 -3.84
C ARG A 12 -1.85 5.38 -3.91
N ILE A 13 -1.93 4.58 -2.84
CA ILE A 13 -1.46 3.19 -2.85
C ILE A 13 -2.17 2.35 -3.92
N ARG A 14 -3.47 2.56 -4.13
CA ARG A 14 -4.23 1.89 -5.19
C ARG A 14 -3.74 2.26 -6.58
N GLU A 15 -3.43 3.52 -6.83
CA GLU A 15 -2.84 3.97 -8.10
C GLU A 15 -1.49 3.31 -8.35
N LEU A 16 -0.60 3.29 -7.35
CA LEU A 16 0.68 2.59 -7.44
C LEU A 16 0.49 1.09 -7.72
N LEU A 17 -0.49 0.46 -7.07
CA LEU A 17 -0.79 -0.95 -7.30
C LEU A 17 -1.28 -1.20 -8.74
N VAL A 18 -2.04 -0.27 -9.33
CA VAL A 18 -2.43 -0.33 -10.75
C VAL A 18 -1.21 -0.20 -11.67
N GLU A 19 -0.30 0.72 -11.35
CA GLU A 19 0.93 0.96 -12.12
C GLU A 19 1.84 -0.29 -12.13
N VAL A 20 2.02 -0.97 -10.98
CA VAL A 20 2.93 -2.13 -10.88
C VAL A 20 2.30 -3.47 -11.28
N PHE A 21 0.98 -3.63 -11.11
CA PHE A 21 0.28 -4.89 -11.38
C PHE A 21 -0.48 -4.90 -12.72
N GLY A 22 -0.79 -3.73 -13.29
CA GLY A 22 -1.26 -3.61 -14.68
C GLY A 22 -2.76 -3.78 -14.90
N GLY A 23 -3.63 -3.53 -13.91
CA GLY A 23 -5.08 -3.70 -14.11
C GLY A 23 -5.99 -2.96 -13.13
N PRO A 24 -6.66 -1.85 -13.53
CA PRO A 24 -7.59 -1.13 -12.66
C PRO A 24 -8.82 -1.97 -12.25
N SER A 25 -9.20 -2.95 -13.08
CA SER A 25 -10.34 -3.84 -12.83
C SER A 25 -10.13 -4.83 -11.68
N PHE A 26 -8.88 -5.25 -11.43
CA PHE A 26 -8.52 -6.10 -10.30
C PHE A 26 -8.33 -5.25 -9.04
N VAL A 27 -7.53 -4.18 -9.12
CA VAL A 27 -7.21 -3.34 -7.96
C VAL A 27 -8.46 -2.70 -7.37
N GLY A 28 -9.41 -2.27 -8.21
CA GLY A 28 -10.71 -1.74 -7.75
C GLY A 28 -11.55 -2.72 -6.92
N LYS A 29 -11.23 -4.02 -6.94
CA LYS A 29 -11.94 -5.06 -6.18
C LYS A 29 -11.20 -5.52 -4.92
N VAL A 30 -9.93 -5.14 -4.75
CA VAL A 30 -9.13 -5.50 -3.57
C VAL A 30 -9.70 -4.76 -2.36
N PRO A 31 -10.18 -5.43 -1.29
CA PRO A 31 -10.64 -4.76 -0.08
C PRO A 31 -9.46 -4.17 0.70
N ASP A 32 -9.63 -2.98 1.29
CA ASP A 32 -8.50 -2.31 1.95
C ASP A 32 -7.97 -3.06 3.19
N THR A 33 -8.84 -3.83 3.86
CA THR A 33 -8.54 -4.56 5.11
C THR A 33 -8.03 -5.97 4.88
N VAL A 34 -8.16 -6.52 3.67
CA VAL A 34 -7.77 -7.90 3.34
C VAL A 34 -6.28 -7.96 3.05
N SER A 35 -5.67 -9.11 3.33
CA SER A 35 -4.27 -9.34 2.96
C SER A 35 -4.09 -9.21 1.45
N LEU A 36 -3.12 -8.43 1.00
CA LEU A 36 -2.80 -8.28 -0.42
C LEU A 36 -2.52 -9.64 -1.08
N ARG A 37 -1.84 -10.53 -0.35
CA ARG A 37 -1.60 -11.92 -0.81
C ARG A 37 -2.89 -12.73 -0.94
N GLU A 38 -3.80 -12.63 0.03
CA GLU A 38 -5.11 -13.31 -0.02
C GLU A 38 -6.00 -12.74 -1.12
N ALA A 39 -5.86 -11.45 -1.42
CA ALA A 39 -6.54 -10.77 -2.53
C ALA A 39 -5.98 -11.17 -3.90
N GLY A 40 -4.88 -11.93 -3.96
CA GLY A 40 -4.27 -12.41 -5.20
C GLY A 40 -3.14 -11.52 -5.74
N VAL A 41 -2.64 -10.56 -4.95
CA VAL A 41 -1.44 -9.80 -5.30
C VAL A 41 -0.22 -10.72 -5.15
N PRO A 42 0.54 -10.98 -6.23
CA PRO A 42 1.72 -11.82 -6.17
C PRO A 42 2.84 -11.12 -5.39
N SER A 43 3.71 -11.90 -4.76
CA SER A 43 4.83 -11.38 -3.96
C SER A 43 5.73 -10.41 -4.74
N THR A 44 5.92 -10.63 -6.04
CA THR A 44 6.70 -9.73 -6.90
C THR A 44 6.03 -8.36 -7.09
N ALA A 45 4.71 -8.34 -7.23
CA ALA A 45 3.95 -7.08 -7.30
C ALA A 45 3.90 -6.38 -5.94
N LEU A 46 3.86 -7.13 -4.83
CA LEU A 46 3.99 -6.55 -3.50
C LEU A 46 5.35 -5.86 -3.33
N VAL A 47 6.46 -6.52 -3.68
CA VAL A 47 7.79 -5.90 -3.62
C VAL A 47 7.88 -4.67 -4.52
N ALA A 48 7.36 -4.75 -5.75
CA ALA A 48 7.31 -3.61 -6.66
C ALA A 48 6.49 -2.44 -6.09
N LEU A 49 5.36 -2.72 -5.44
CA LEU A 49 4.57 -1.71 -4.73
C LEU A 49 5.38 -1.05 -3.61
N LEU A 50 6.08 -1.84 -2.79
CA LEU A 50 6.86 -1.31 -1.67
C LEU A 50 7.93 -0.33 -2.15
N VAL A 51 8.67 -0.67 -3.21
CA VAL A 51 9.65 0.23 -3.84
C VAL A 51 8.97 1.49 -4.39
N ALA A 52 7.84 1.33 -5.10
CA ALA A 52 7.10 2.47 -5.65
C ALA A 52 6.56 3.41 -4.55
N MET A 53 6.27 2.87 -3.35
CA MET A 53 5.84 3.67 -2.21
C MET A 53 6.96 4.54 -1.64
N GLU A 54 8.21 4.05 -1.62
CA GLU A 54 9.37 4.82 -1.17
C GLU A 54 9.51 6.10 -1.99
N ASP A 55 9.49 5.96 -3.32
CA ASP A 55 9.56 7.08 -4.27
C ASP A 55 8.34 8.01 -4.14
N ALA A 56 7.12 7.44 -4.05
CA ALA A 56 5.88 8.21 -4.07
C ALA A 56 5.63 9.01 -2.78
N PHE A 57 6.10 8.50 -1.64
CA PHE A 57 5.86 9.11 -0.33
C PHE A 57 7.09 9.74 0.30
N GLY A 58 8.29 9.51 -0.27
CA GLY A 58 9.55 10.12 0.13
C GLY A 58 10.13 9.53 1.41
N PHE A 59 10.10 8.20 1.55
CA PHE A 59 10.65 7.47 2.71
C PHE A 59 11.37 6.20 2.26
N GLU A 60 12.09 5.55 3.17
CA GLU A 60 12.73 4.25 2.95
C GLU A 60 12.14 3.23 3.95
N TRP A 61 11.94 1.99 3.52
CA TRP A 61 11.50 0.94 4.44
C TRP A 61 12.63 0.54 5.39
N ASP A 62 12.29 0.36 6.67
CA ASP A 62 13.19 -0.23 7.65
C ASP A 62 13.32 -1.75 7.40
N ASP A 63 14.53 -2.29 7.50
CA ASP A 63 14.79 -3.73 7.43
C ASP A 63 14.00 -4.51 8.50
N ASP A 64 13.69 -3.87 9.63
CA ASP A 64 12.91 -4.43 10.74
C ASP A 64 11.39 -4.17 10.62
N VAL A 65 10.89 -3.76 9.45
CA VAL A 65 9.45 -3.52 9.25
C VAL A 65 8.63 -4.77 9.54
N ARG A 66 7.65 -4.63 10.43
CA ARG A 66 6.79 -5.74 10.85
C ARG A 66 5.91 -6.22 9.69
N PRO A 67 5.77 -7.55 9.45
CA PRO A 67 4.94 -8.08 8.37
C PRO A 67 3.48 -7.60 8.38
N GLU A 68 2.94 -7.27 9.55
CA GLU A 68 1.58 -6.77 9.72
C GLU A 68 1.37 -5.40 9.06
N VAL A 69 2.43 -4.59 8.93
CA VAL A 69 2.42 -3.29 8.24
C VAL A 69 2.26 -3.49 6.73
N LEU A 70 2.88 -4.53 6.19
CA LEU A 70 2.88 -4.84 4.76
C LEU A 70 1.67 -5.68 4.31
N ARG A 71 0.74 -5.99 5.24
CA ARG A 71 -0.31 -6.97 5.02
C ARG A 71 -1.41 -6.47 4.10
N SER A 72 -1.89 -5.23 4.30
CA SER A 72 -3.09 -4.70 3.65
C SER A 72 -2.91 -3.22 3.27
N ILE A 73 -3.80 -2.72 2.41
CA ILE A 73 -3.80 -1.30 2.01
C ILE A 73 -4.02 -0.41 3.25
N ASP A 74 -4.89 -0.83 4.17
CA ASP A 74 -5.11 -0.14 5.45
C ASP A 74 -3.84 -0.02 6.29
N SER A 75 -3.12 -1.13 6.46
CA SER A 75 -1.87 -1.15 7.24
C SER A 75 -0.80 -0.26 6.61
N LEU A 76 -0.64 -0.33 5.29
CA LEU A 76 0.30 0.49 4.54
C LEU A 76 -0.03 1.98 4.66
N ALA A 77 -1.32 2.33 4.51
CA ALA A 77 -1.75 3.72 4.65
C ALA A 77 -1.55 4.26 6.06
N GLY A 78 -1.85 3.44 7.09
CA GLY A 78 -1.61 3.78 8.48
C GLY A 78 -0.14 4.06 8.78
N HIS A 79 0.77 3.28 8.19
CA HIS A 79 2.20 3.50 8.33
C HIS A 79 2.66 4.83 7.71
N VAL A 80 2.27 5.11 6.47
CA VAL A 80 2.63 6.37 5.79
C VAL A 80 2.08 7.59 6.53
N VAL A 81 0.86 7.51 7.07
CA VAL A 81 0.29 8.60 7.88
C VAL A 81 1.06 8.78 9.19
N ALA A 82 1.48 7.68 9.84
CA ALA A 82 2.28 7.74 11.06
C ALA A 82 3.67 8.33 10.85
N LEU A 83 4.26 8.22 9.65
CA LEU A 83 5.54 8.87 9.30
C LEU A 83 5.41 10.40 9.13
N ARG A 84 4.19 10.89 8.88
CA ARG A 84 3.91 12.31 8.54
C ARG A 84 3.31 13.11 9.70
N GLY A 85 2.94 12.44 10.80
CA GLY A 85 2.39 13.05 12.01
C GLY A 85 3.45 13.20 13.09
#